data_AF-J7SJ79-F1
#
_entry.id   AF-J7SJ79-F1
#
_cell.length_a   1.000
_cell.length_b   1.000
_cell.length_c   1.000
_cell.angle_alpha   90.00
_cell.angle_beta   90.00
_cell.angle_gamma   90.00
#
_symmetry.space_group_name_H-M   'P 1'
#
loop_
_entity.id
_entity.type
_entity.pdbx_description
1 polymer ?
#
loop_
_entity_poly.entity_id
_entity_poly.type
_entity_poly.pdbx_seq_one_letter_code
_entity_poly.pdbx_strand_id
1 'polypeptide(L)'
;MNLAPADVRKDSSGLDLPIAVGLLASYGMVPEAAVQSALFSAELSLDGNCRPISGILPMAITARENGLTEFYVAPSNADEALLIDGLKVFAVENLAQLVRHLTGTEKLTPSAPKPIKDTKDNAFTDDFADVQG
;
A
#
# COMPACT_ATOMS: atom_id res chain seq x y z
N MET A 1 -8.80 19.45 4.62
CA MET A 1 -8.66 18.05 5.07
C MET A 1 -9.67 17.80 6.18
N ASN A 2 -10.60 16.86 5.98
CA ASN A 2 -11.57 16.44 7.00
C ASN A 2 -11.31 14.96 7.35
N LEU A 3 -10.96 14.66 8.60
CA LEU A 3 -10.74 13.30 9.10
C LEU A 3 -11.97 12.82 9.88
N ALA A 4 -13.15 12.92 9.29
CA ALA A 4 -14.41 12.48 9.92
C ALA A 4 -14.59 10.96 9.77
N PRO A 5 -15.26 10.28 10.73
CA PRO A 5 -15.83 10.77 11.99
C PRO A 5 -14.80 10.90 13.12
N ALA A 6 -15.07 11.77 14.09
CA ALA A 6 -14.22 11.95 15.28
C ALA A 6 -14.35 10.81 16.31
N ASP A 7 -15.40 9.98 16.19
CA ASP A 7 -15.77 8.94 17.17
C ASP A 7 -15.08 7.60 16.94
N VAL A 8 -14.33 7.46 15.84
CA VAL A 8 -13.50 6.28 15.57
C VAL A 8 -12.10 6.57 16.07
N ARG A 9 -11.51 5.64 16.86
CA ARG A 9 -10.08 5.69 17.17
C ARG A 9 -9.31 5.71 15.85
N LYS A 10 -8.73 6.85 15.53
CA LYS A 10 -7.74 6.98 14.47
C LYS A 10 -6.49 6.34 15.04
N ASP A 11 -6.26 5.06 14.75
CA ASP A 11 -4.90 4.56 14.87
C ASP A 11 -4.06 5.47 13.96
N SER A 12 -3.20 6.27 14.58
CA SER A 12 -2.47 7.33 13.91
C SER A 12 -1.39 6.79 12.97
N SER A 13 -1.17 5.47 12.98
CA SER A 13 -0.19 4.83 12.12
C SER A 13 -0.66 4.79 10.67
N GLY A 14 0.22 5.23 9.76
CA GLY A 14 0.03 5.12 8.32
C GLY A 14 -0.78 6.21 7.63
N LEU A 15 -1.07 7.33 8.30
CA LEU A 15 -1.77 8.46 7.69
C LEU A 15 -0.84 9.53 7.12
N ASP A 16 0.47 9.48 7.40
CA ASP A 16 1.40 10.52 6.95
C ASP A 16 1.47 10.65 5.43
N LEU A 17 1.59 9.53 4.71
CA LEU A 17 1.63 9.55 3.24
C LEU A 17 0.32 10.07 2.63
N PRO A 18 -0.88 9.55 2.99
CA PRO A 18 -2.16 10.14 2.57
C PRO A 18 -2.28 11.64 2.83
N ILE A 19 -1.86 12.09 4.02
CA ILE A 19 -1.93 13.50 4.39
C ILE A 19 -1.00 14.33 3.51
N ALA A 20 0.24 13.89 3.29
CA ALA A 20 1.19 14.56 2.42
C ALA A 20 0.68 14.66 0.98
N VAL A 21 0.16 13.56 0.41
CA VAL A 21 -0.40 13.53 -0.95
C VAL A 21 -1.61 14.45 -1.07
N GLY A 22 -2.54 14.40 -0.11
CA GLY A 22 -3.71 15.29 -0.09
C GLY A 22 -3.33 16.77 -0.03
N LEU A 23 -2.32 17.12 0.78
CA LEU A 23 -1.80 18.48 0.87
C LEU A 23 -1.17 18.92 -0.46
N LEU A 24 -0.30 18.10 -1.05
CA LEU A 24 0.36 18.38 -2.32
C LEU A 24 -0.65 18.55 -3.46
N ALA A 25 -1.70 17.71 -3.51
CA ALA A 25 -2.78 17.83 -4.47
C ALA A 25 -3.54 19.16 -4.27
N SER A 26 -3.88 19.52 -3.04
CA SER A 26 -4.57 20.79 -2.74
C SER A 26 -3.76 22.05 -3.09
N TYR A 27 -2.43 21.96 -3.06
CA TYR A 27 -1.54 23.03 -3.52
C TYR A 27 -1.27 23.00 -5.02
N GLY A 28 -1.84 22.04 -5.76
CA GLY A 28 -1.63 21.87 -7.20
C GLY A 28 -0.24 21.36 -7.57
N MET A 29 0.54 20.84 -6.62
CA MET A 29 1.85 20.24 -6.87
C MET A 29 1.73 18.85 -7.50
N VAL A 30 0.63 18.16 -7.24
CA VAL A 30 0.27 16.88 -7.85
C VAL A 30 -1.09 17.02 -8.54
N PRO A 31 -1.27 16.51 -9.77
CA PRO A 31 -2.57 16.54 -10.44
C PRO A 31 -3.64 15.75 -9.66
N GLU A 32 -4.81 16.34 -9.43
CA GLU A 32 -5.91 15.65 -8.73
C GLU A 32 -6.31 14.34 -9.43
N ALA A 33 -6.31 14.33 -10.75
CA ALA A 33 -6.63 13.14 -11.53
C ALA A 33 -5.67 11.96 -11.26
N ALA A 34 -4.42 12.23 -10.85
CA ALA A 34 -3.43 11.20 -10.55
C ALA A 34 -3.68 10.49 -9.20
N VAL A 35 -4.56 11.03 -8.34
CA VAL A 35 -4.80 10.51 -6.99
C VAL A 35 -6.22 9.97 -6.78
N GLN A 36 -7.16 10.21 -7.72
CA GLN A 36 -8.59 9.88 -7.56
C GLN A 36 -8.89 8.38 -7.48
N SER A 37 -8.13 7.53 -8.18
CA SER A 37 -8.34 6.08 -8.23
C SER A 37 -7.27 5.29 -7.48
N ALA A 38 -6.60 5.95 -6.54
CA ALA A 38 -5.45 5.43 -5.81
C ALA A 38 -5.70 5.37 -4.31
N LEU A 39 -5.19 4.32 -3.67
CA LEU A 39 -5.00 4.25 -2.23
C LEU A 39 -3.52 4.51 -1.92
N PHE A 40 -3.23 5.24 -0.84
CA PHE A 40 -1.89 5.47 -0.33
C PHE A 40 -1.83 4.96 1.10
N SER A 41 -0.83 4.13 1.44
CA SER A 41 -0.68 3.58 2.80
C SER A 41 0.79 3.42 3.16
N ALA A 42 1.32 4.39 3.90
CA ALA A 42 2.64 4.33 4.51
C ALA A 42 2.77 5.44 5.57
N GLU A 43 3.70 5.24 6.51
CA GLU A 43 4.22 6.34 7.33
C GLU A 43 5.38 7.04 6.60
N LEU A 44 5.69 8.28 7.02
CA LEU A 44 6.84 9.03 6.51
C LEU A 44 7.82 9.31 7.65
N SER A 45 9.10 9.00 7.45
CA SER A 45 10.15 9.56 8.31
C SER A 45 10.41 11.04 7.98
N LEU A 46 11.19 11.71 8.83
CA LEU A 46 11.52 13.13 8.68
C LEU A 46 12.27 13.45 7.36
N ASP A 47 13.02 12.48 6.84
CA ASP A 47 13.71 12.56 5.54
C ASP A 47 12.81 12.17 4.34
N GLY A 48 11.54 11.85 4.61
CA GLY A 48 10.54 11.53 3.60
C GLY A 48 10.52 10.08 3.12
N ASN A 49 11.28 9.17 3.73
CA ASN A 49 11.22 7.74 3.40
C ASN A 49 9.91 7.10 3.86
N CYS A 50 9.38 6.19 3.04
CA CYS A 50 8.17 5.45 3.35
C CYS A 50 8.47 4.30 4.31
N ARG A 51 7.78 4.28 5.45
CA ARG A 51 7.88 3.22 6.46
C ARG A 51 6.64 2.32 6.42
N PRO A 52 6.81 1.01 6.64
CA PRO A 52 5.70 0.08 6.54
C PRO A 52 4.69 0.27 7.65
N ILE A 53 3.44 -0.07 7.35
CA ILE A 53 2.33 -0.08 8.30
C ILE A 53 1.69 -1.47 8.33
N SER A 54 0.90 -1.72 9.37
CA SER A 54 0.09 -2.94 9.49
C SER A 54 -1.25 -2.81 8.77
N GLY A 55 -1.87 -3.94 8.43
CA GLY A 55 -3.24 -3.98 7.91
C GLY A 55 -3.34 -3.71 6.40
N ILE A 56 -2.29 -4.01 5.64
CA ILE A 56 -2.26 -3.76 4.20
C ILE A 56 -3.23 -4.68 3.45
N LEU A 57 -3.33 -5.95 3.85
CA LEU A 57 -4.26 -6.89 3.23
C LEU A 57 -5.73 -6.43 3.34
N PRO A 58 -6.28 -6.13 4.53
CA PRO A 58 -7.66 -5.64 4.61
C PRO A 58 -7.85 -4.30 3.89
N MET A 59 -6.84 -3.40 3.89
CA MET A 59 -6.89 -2.17 3.09
C MET A 59 -6.97 -2.45 1.58
N ALA A 60 -6.19 -3.40 1.07
CA ALA A 60 -6.22 -3.81 -0.34
C ALA A 60 -7.59 -4.37 -0.72
N ILE A 61 -8.18 -5.22 0.13
CA ILE A 61 -9.52 -5.76 -0.09
C ILE A 61 -10.55 -4.62 -0.22
N THR A 62 -10.56 -3.70 0.75
CA THR A 62 -11.47 -2.55 0.75
C THR A 62 -11.23 -1.63 -0.45
N ALA A 63 -9.98 -1.38 -0.83
CA ALA A 63 -9.63 -0.55 -1.99
C ALA A 63 -10.25 -1.12 -3.27
N ARG A 64 -10.08 -2.42 -3.50
CA ARG A 64 -10.67 -3.12 -4.64
C ARG A 64 -12.19 -3.08 -4.62
N GLU A 65 -12.82 -3.32 -3.47
CA GLU A 65 -14.29 -3.27 -3.33
C GLU A 65 -14.88 -1.88 -3.62
N ASN A 66 -14.10 -0.82 -3.36
CA ASN A 66 -14.46 0.56 -3.69
C ASN A 66 -14.03 0.99 -5.10
N GLY A 67 -13.54 0.06 -5.93
CA GLY A 67 -13.19 0.32 -7.32
C GLY A 67 -11.91 1.13 -7.53
N LEU A 68 -11.05 1.21 -6.52
CA LEU A 68 -9.70 1.78 -6.69
C LEU A 68 -8.86 0.83 -7.56
N THR A 69 -7.93 1.39 -8.32
CA THR A 69 -7.13 0.62 -9.30
C THR A 69 -5.64 0.63 -8.99
N GLU A 70 -5.18 1.57 -8.17
CA GLU A 70 -3.77 1.72 -7.79
C GLU A 70 -3.62 1.72 -6.28
N PHE A 71 -2.56 1.08 -5.79
CA PHE A 71 -2.25 1.04 -4.37
C PHE A 71 -0.75 1.29 -4.13
N TYR A 72 -0.44 2.40 -3.47
CA TYR A 72 0.92 2.85 -3.16
C TYR A 72 1.26 2.53 -1.71
N VAL A 73 2.29 1.71 -1.51
CA VAL A 73 2.70 1.20 -0.20
C VAL A 73 4.21 1.28 -0.01
N ALA A 74 4.67 1.23 1.24
CA ALA A 74 6.10 1.07 1.52
C ALA A 74 6.63 -0.26 0.93
N PRO A 75 7.93 -0.38 0.58
CA PRO A 75 8.43 -1.54 -0.16
C PRO A 75 8.23 -2.87 0.58
N SER A 76 8.35 -2.85 1.91
CA SER A 76 8.15 -4.05 2.76
C SER A 76 6.68 -4.50 2.83
N ASN A 77 5.73 -3.67 2.45
CA ASN A 77 4.30 -4.00 2.42
C ASN A 77 3.81 -4.48 1.05
N ALA A 78 4.63 -4.39 0.00
CA ALA A 78 4.20 -4.70 -1.35
C ALA A 78 3.76 -6.17 -1.51
N ASP A 79 4.49 -7.12 -0.90
CA ASP A 79 4.17 -8.54 -0.99
C ASP A 79 2.78 -8.86 -0.38
N GLU A 80 2.37 -8.18 0.69
CA GLU A 80 1.05 -8.33 1.31
C GLU A 80 -0.06 -7.72 0.45
N ALA A 81 0.16 -6.53 -0.12
CA ALA A 81 -0.79 -5.88 -1.02
C ALA A 81 -1.04 -6.70 -2.30
N LEU A 82 0.00 -7.39 -2.79
CA LEU A 82 -0.05 -8.23 -3.99
C LEU A 82 -0.87 -9.52 -3.82
N LEU A 83 -1.32 -9.86 -2.60
CA LEU A 83 -2.23 -10.98 -2.37
C LEU A 83 -3.63 -10.73 -2.95
N ILE A 84 -3.95 -9.48 -3.29
CA ILE A 84 -5.23 -9.08 -3.87
C ILE A 84 -5.07 -8.75 -5.35
N ASP A 85 -5.71 -9.56 -6.19
CA ASP A 85 -5.83 -9.27 -7.62
C ASP A 85 -6.68 -8.02 -7.90
N GLY A 86 -6.43 -7.39 -9.04
CA GLY A 86 -7.21 -6.23 -9.53
C GLY A 86 -6.69 -4.87 -9.07
N LEU A 87 -5.60 -4.83 -8.31
CA LEU A 87 -4.90 -3.60 -7.93
C LEU A 87 -3.49 -3.57 -8.54
N LYS A 88 -3.11 -2.42 -9.11
CA LYS A 88 -1.72 -2.14 -9.43
C LYS A 88 -1.01 -1.68 -8.16
N VAL A 89 -0.19 -2.56 -7.59
CA VAL A 89 0.58 -2.25 -6.39
C VAL A 89 1.88 -1.56 -6.78
N PHE A 90 2.21 -0.44 -6.16
CA PHE A 90 3.46 0.29 -6.34
C PHE A 90 4.22 0.36 -5.01
N ALA A 91 5.43 -0.19 -4.99
CA ALA A 91 6.38 0.02 -3.91
C ALA A 91 6.99 1.42 -4.03
N VAL A 92 6.84 2.24 -2.99
CA VAL A 92 7.32 3.62 -2.93
C VAL A 92 8.41 3.72 -1.87
N GLU A 93 9.61 4.13 -2.25
CA GLU A 93 10.74 4.30 -1.34
C GLU A 93 10.61 5.58 -0.51
N ASN A 94 10.16 6.68 -1.12
CA ASN A 94 10.01 7.97 -0.46
C ASN A 94 9.00 8.89 -1.17
N LEU A 95 8.58 9.94 -0.46
CA LEU A 95 7.61 10.92 -0.96
C LEU A 95 8.08 11.60 -2.26
N ALA A 96 9.38 11.91 -2.40
CA ALA A 96 9.89 12.58 -3.59
C ALA A 96 9.75 11.70 -4.85
N GLN A 97 10.02 10.40 -4.73
CA GLN A 97 9.80 9.42 -5.80
C GLN A 97 8.32 9.36 -6.18
N LEU A 98 7.42 9.32 -5.20
CA LEU A 98 5.98 9.31 -5.47
C LEU A 98 5.53 10.57 -6.21
N VAL A 99 6.01 11.76 -5.82
CA VAL A 99 5.67 13.01 -6.50
C VAL A 99 6.14 13.00 -7.95
N ARG A 100 7.35 12.50 -8.24
CA ARG A 100 7.82 12.38 -9.63
C ARG A 100 6.95 11.43 -10.46
N HIS A 101 6.42 10.38 -9.84
CA HIS A 101 5.44 9.48 -10.46
C HIS A 101 4.10 10.14 -10.75
N LEU A 102 3.49 10.76 -9.74
CA LEU A 102 2.18 11.37 -9.89
C LEU A 102 2.19 12.60 -10.81
N THR A 103 3.34 13.27 -10.95
CA THR A 103 3.54 14.38 -11.91
C THR A 103 3.97 13.93 -13.31
N GLY A 104 4.24 12.63 -13.50
CA GLY A 104 4.68 12.07 -14.77
C GLY A 104 6.14 12.34 -15.14
N THR A 105 6.94 12.86 -14.21
CA THR A 105 8.38 13.11 -14.41
C THR A 105 9.19 11.80 -14.48
N GLU A 106 8.79 10.79 -13.71
CA GLU A 106 9.42 9.46 -13.66
C GLU A 106 8.34 8.42 -13.37
N LYS A 107 8.25 7.32 -14.12
CA LYS A 107 7.19 6.32 -13.87
C LYS A 107 7.69 5.18 -13.01
N LEU A 108 6.98 4.90 -11.92
CA LEU A 108 7.12 3.66 -11.18
C LEU A 108 6.55 2.49 -11.99
N THR A 109 7.21 1.34 -11.86
CA THR A 109 6.71 0.07 -12.39
C THR A 109 5.90 -0.62 -11.29
N PRO A 110 4.70 -1.15 -11.60
CA PRO A 110 3.96 -1.94 -10.63
C PRO A 110 4.78 -3.12 -10.14
N SER A 111 4.71 -3.39 -8.84
CA SER A 111 5.27 -4.60 -8.24
C SER A 111 4.58 -5.83 -8.82
N ALA A 112 5.35 -6.91 -8.98
CA ALA A 112 4.83 -8.19 -9.42
C ALA A 112 5.03 -9.24 -8.31
N PRO A 113 4.13 -10.23 -8.19
CA PRO A 113 4.32 -11.34 -7.28
C PRO A 113 5.68 -12.00 -7.54
N LYS A 114 6.48 -12.17 -6.49
CA LYS A 114 7.70 -12.97 -6.60
C LYS A 114 7.26 -14.42 -6.83
N PRO A 115 7.82 -15.12 -7.83
CA PRO A 115 7.55 -16.55 -7.96
C PRO A 115 7.99 -17.22 -6.66
N ILE A 116 7.05 -17.95 -6.05
CA ILE A 116 7.34 -18.80 -4.90
C ILE A 116 8.41 -19.77 -5.38
N LYS A 117 9.63 -19.65 -4.85
CA LYS A 117 10.61 -20.73 -5.03
C LYS A 117 10.05 -21.89 -4.24
N ASP A 118 9.46 -22.85 -4.96
CA ASP A 118 9.15 -24.17 -4.43
C ASP A 118 10.42 -24.68 -3.76
N THR A 119 10.45 -24.59 -2.43
CA THR A 119 11.50 -25.23 -1.64
C THR A 119 11.08 -26.70 -1.58
N LYS A 120 11.19 -27.39 -2.72
CA LYS A 120 11.21 -28.85 -2.75
C LYS A 120 12.54 -29.27 -2.13
N ASP A 121 12.54 -29.35 -0.80
CA ASP A 121 13.29 -30.33 0.02
C ASP A 121 13.24 -29.93 1.50
N ASN A 122 12.24 -30.45 2.21
CA ASN A 122 12.45 -31.49 3.24
C ASN A 122 11.14 -31.76 3.98
N ALA A 123 10.57 -32.94 3.70
CA ALA A 123 9.67 -33.73 4.54
C ALA A 123 8.86 -32.99 5.63
N PHE A 124 7.74 -32.37 5.25
CA PHE A 124 6.61 -32.23 6.16
C PHE A 124 5.79 -33.52 6.11
N THR A 125 6.26 -34.54 6.83
CA THR A 125 5.38 -35.54 7.42
C THR A 125 4.86 -34.96 8.74
N ASP A 126 4.07 -33.88 8.68
CA ASP A 126 3.26 -33.48 9.83
C ASP A 126 1.90 -34.15 9.68
N ASP A 127 1.72 -35.17 10.50
CA ASP A 127 0.53 -35.98 10.63
C ASP A 127 -0.61 -35.15 11.21
N PHE A 128 -1.63 -34.84 10.40
CA PHE A 128 -2.85 -34.14 10.81
C PHE A 128 -3.93 -35.09 11.36
N ALA A 129 -3.58 -36.30 11.84
CA ALA A 129 -4.55 -37.28 12.31
C ALA A 129 -5.33 -36.88 13.59
N ASP A 130 -4.88 -35.91 14.38
CA ASP A 130 -5.46 -35.64 15.71
C ASP A 130 -6.41 -34.43 15.80
N VAL A 131 -6.91 -33.89 14.68
CA VAL A 131 -7.98 -32.88 14.73
C VAL A 131 -9.34 -33.56 14.84
N GLN A 132 -9.77 -33.84 16.07
CA GLN A 132 -11.17 -34.18 16.38
C GLN A 132 -11.99 -32.88 16.49
N GLY A 133 -13.08 -32.80 15.73
CA GLY A 133 -14.13 -31.79 15.86
C GLY A 133 -15.09 -32.08 17.00
#